data_AF-A0A1Y1JFA4-F1
#
_entry.id   AF-A0A1Y1JFA4-F1
#
_cell.length_a   1.000
_cell.length_b   1.000
_cell.length_c   1.000
_cell.angle_alpha   90.00
_cell.angle_beta   90.00
_cell.angle_gamma   90.00
#
_symmetry.space_group_name_H-M   'P 1'
#
loop_
_entity.id
_entity.type
_entity.pdbx_description
1 polymer ?
#
loop_
_entity_poly.entity_id
_entity_poly.type
_entity_poly.pdbx_seq_one_letter_code
_entity_poly.pdbx_strand_id
1 'polypeptide(L)'
;MTSGGGSELKDNQWNVSNYKNEKLVTLNKVELNNAVNIYNCEGSTILIENEKFKSLTIQKCTKCNVVLKNLISSIEIIDSKKLKIQVLGKCSSISIDKSAGVEIYLSKDNTESEFTTALSSEMNVHIENDKQEWKEITIPEQYQHTLTCGKLLTRVSDLYTF
;
A
#
# COMPACT_ATOMS: atom_id res chain seq x y z
N MET A 1 -13.69 22.13 -15.78
CA MET A 1 -12.33 21.60 -16.02
C MET A 1 -12.46 20.09 -15.92
N THR A 2 -12.59 19.43 -17.05
CA THR A 2 -12.85 17.98 -17.15
C THR A 2 -11.61 17.19 -16.76
N SER A 3 -11.85 16.20 -15.91
CA SER A 3 -10.94 15.21 -15.34
C SER A 3 -10.07 14.51 -16.40
N GLY A 4 -8.75 14.74 -16.35
CA GLY A 4 -7.77 14.15 -17.28
C GLY A 4 -7.24 12.77 -16.88
N GLY A 5 -7.94 12.05 -16.00
CA GLY A 5 -7.55 10.72 -15.58
C GLY A 5 -7.86 9.65 -16.64
N GLY A 6 -7.00 8.65 -16.76
CA GLY A 6 -7.12 7.59 -17.75
C GLY A 6 -6.76 6.22 -17.18
N SER A 7 -7.45 5.19 -17.67
CA SER A 7 -7.17 3.80 -17.37
C SER A 7 -7.00 3.03 -18.68
N GLU A 8 -5.83 2.42 -18.89
CA GLU A 8 -5.55 1.63 -20.09
C GLU A 8 -4.82 0.33 -19.75
N LEU A 9 -5.09 -0.72 -20.51
CA LEU A 9 -4.37 -1.99 -20.42
C LEU A 9 -3.27 -2.02 -21.49
N LYS A 10 -2.03 -2.23 -21.06
CA LYS A 10 -0.88 -2.40 -21.95
C LYS A 10 0.04 -3.47 -21.38
N ASP A 11 0.45 -4.44 -22.19
CA ASP A 11 1.41 -5.48 -21.82
C ASP A 11 1.06 -6.23 -20.51
N ASN A 12 -0.22 -6.61 -20.35
CA ASN A 12 -0.77 -7.22 -19.12
C ASN A 12 -0.70 -6.34 -17.87
N GLN A 13 -0.52 -5.03 -18.02
CA GLN A 13 -0.53 -4.07 -16.94
C GLN A 13 -1.62 -3.01 -17.15
N TRP A 14 -2.50 -2.86 -16.18
CA TRP A 14 -3.42 -1.74 -16.10
C TRP A 14 -2.68 -0.51 -15.61
N ASN A 15 -2.62 0.54 -16.42
CA ASN A 15 -2.09 1.85 -16.06
C ASN A 15 -3.26 2.78 -15.74
N VAL A 16 -3.37 3.14 -14.47
CA VAL A 16 -4.42 4.01 -13.93
C VAL A 16 -3.73 5.29 -13.51
N SER A 17 -3.99 6.38 -14.21
CA SER A 17 -3.18 7.58 -14.01
C SER A 17 -3.95 8.88 -14.04
N ASN A 18 -3.42 9.88 -13.35
CA ASN A 18 -3.84 11.28 -13.41
C ASN A 18 -5.30 11.55 -12.97
N TYR A 19 -5.93 10.63 -12.26
CA TYR A 19 -7.23 10.89 -11.63
C TYR A 19 -7.07 11.90 -10.48
N LYS A 20 -7.94 12.90 -10.44
CA LYS A 20 -7.87 13.99 -9.46
C LYS A 20 -9.24 14.26 -8.87
N ASN A 21 -9.35 14.13 -7.56
CA ASN A 21 -10.57 14.36 -6.78
C ASN A 21 -11.76 13.51 -7.25
N GLU A 22 -11.49 12.32 -7.79
CA GLU A 22 -12.54 11.40 -8.19
C GLU A 22 -13.09 10.65 -6.98
N LYS A 23 -14.41 10.69 -6.79
CA LYS A 23 -15.06 9.99 -5.68
C LYS A 23 -14.81 8.49 -5.73
N LEU A 24 -14.82 7.91 -6.94
CA LEU A 24 -14.62 6.49 -7.18
C LEU A 24 -14.17 6.25 -8.61
N VAL A 25 -13.07 5.51 -8.78
CA VAL A 25 -12.57 4.97 -10.05
C VAL A 25 -12.58 3.46 -9.93
N THR A 26 -13.43 2.79 -10.72
CA THR A 26 -13.61 1.34 -10.66
C THR A 26 -12.86 0.65 -11.79
N LEU A 27 -12.00 -0.32 -11.46
CA LEU A 27 -11.35 -1.23 -12.42
C LEU A 27 -12.04 -2.60 -12.38
N ASN A 28 -13.01 -2.79 -13.28
CA ASN A 28 -13.82 -4.02 -13.36
C ASN A 28 -13.34 -5.03 -14.42
N LYS A 29 -12.24 -4.72 -15.13
CA LYS A 29 -11.65 -5.56 -16.19
C LYS A 29 -10.23 -6.06 -15.87
N VAL A 30 -9.81 -5.95 -14.60
CA VAL A 30 -8.55 -6.53 -14.15
C VAL A 30 -8.70 -8.04 -14.10
N GLU A 31 -7.76 -8.77 -14.67
CA GLU A 31 -7.73 -10.24 -14.68
C GLU A 31 -6.62 -10.78 -13.77
N LEU A 32 -6.65 -12.09 -13.52
CA LEU A 32 -5.74 -12.78 -12.59
C LEU A 32 -4.25 -12.50 -12.86
N ASN A 33 -3.87 -12.47 -14.14
CA ASN A 33 -2.48 -12.30 -14.56
C ASN A 33 -2.07 -10.84 -14.74
N ASN A 34 -2.99 -9.89 -14.54
CA ASN A 34 -2.68 -8.48 -14.73
C ASN A 34 -1.96 -7.89 -13.52
N ALA A 35 -0.96 -7.06 -13.80
CA ALA A 35 -0.47 -6.07 -12.85
C ALA A 35 -1.34 -4.81 -12.91
N VAL A 36 -1.40 -4.06 -11.81
CA VAL A 36 -2.05 -2.75 -11.76
C VAL A 36 -1.04 -1.72 -11.29
N ASN A 37 -0.89 -0.64 -12.05
CA ASN A 37 -0.03 0.49 -11.74
C ASN A 37 -0.88 1.76 -11.61
N ILE A 38 -0.93 2.33 -10.41
CA ILE A 38 -1.64 3.57 -10.11
C ILE A 38 -0.61 4.70 -10.02
N TYR A 39 -0.69 5.67 -10.92
CA TYR A 39 0.33 6.71 -11.08
C TYR A 39 -0.25 8.12 -11.02
N ASN A 40 0.38 9.00 -10.23
CA ASN A 40 0.07 10.44 -10.23
C ASN A 40 -1.41 10.76 -9.98
N CYS A 41 -2.07 10.00 -9.10
CA CYS A 41 -3.45 10.22 -8.71
C CYS A 41 -3.51 11.07 -7.43
N GLU A 42 -4.54 11.92 -7.31
CA GLU A 42 -4.71 12.80 -6.16
C GLU A 42 -6.16 12.79 -5.66
N GLY A 43 -6.36 12.69 -4.34
CA GLY A 43 -7.68 12.87 -3.73
C GLY A 43 -8.75 11.89 -4.22
N SER A 44 -8.33 10.72 -4.73
CA SER A 44 -9.20 9.80 -5.45
C SER A 44 -9.28 8.43 -4.79
N THR A 45 -10.44 7.79 -4.88
CA THR A 45 -10.63 6.39 -4.44
C THR A 45 -10.59 5.46 -5.65
N ILE A 46 -9.71 4.46 -5.64
CA ILE A 46 -9.59 3.44 -6.66
C ILE A 46 -10.09 2.10 -6.11
N LEU A 47 -11.07 1.49 -6.77
CA LEU A 47 -11.61 0.17 -6.45
C LEU A 47 -11.21 -0.83 -7.52
N ILE A 48 -10.51 -1.89 -7.14
CA ILE A 48 -10.15 -3.01 -8.00
C ILE A 48 -11.12 -4.16 -7.67
N GLU A 49 -12.15 -4.34 -8.50
CA GLU A 49 -13.27 -5.26 -8.18
C GLU A 49 -12.92 -6.73 -8.30
N ASN A 50 -11.87 -7.07 -9.07
CA ASN A 50 -11.54 -8.45 -9.33
C ASN A 50 -11.13 -9.21 -8.05
N GLU A 51 -11.51 -10.49 -7.99
CA GLU A 51 -11.30 -11.37 -6.84
C GLU A 51 -9.81 -11.50 -6.47
N LYS A 52 -8.95 -11.57 -7.50
CA LYS A 52 -7.50 -11.78 -7.34
C LYS A 52 -6.74 -11.35 -8.59
N PHE A 53 -5.63 -10.64 -8.44
CA PHE A 53 -4.74 -10.25 -9.55
C PHE A 53 -3.27 -10.36 -9.16
N LYS A 54 -2.36 -10.03 -10.09
CA LYS A 54 -0.92 -10.30 -9.93
C LYS A 54 -0.28 -9.45 -8.85
N SER A 55 -0.20 -8.14 -9.09
CA SER A 55 0.55 -7.18 -8.28
C SER A 55 -0.04 -5.78 -8.39
N LEU A 56 0.18 -4.96 -7.37
CA LEU A 56 -0.22 -3.56 -7.33
C LEU A 56 1.00 -2.67 -7.10
N THR A 57 1.20 -1.67 -7.95
CA THR A 57 2.17 -0.57 -7.74
C THR A 57 1.41 0.74 -7.61
N ILE A 58 1.73 1.55 -6.62
CA ILE A 58 1.18 2.89 -6.40
C ILE A 58 2.34 3.87 -6.34
N GLN A 59 2.36 4.83 -7.26
CA GLN A 59 3.47 5.75 -7.40
C GLN A 59 3.01 7.20 -7.55
N LYS A 60 3.66 8.14 -6.86
CA LYS A 60 3.36 9.58 -6.93
C LYS A 60 1.90 9.91 -6.63
N CYS A 61 1.25 9.13 -5.76
CA CYS A 61 -0.14 9.35 -5.41
C CYS A 61 -0.26 10.12 -4.09
N THR A 62 -1.24 11.02 -3.99
CA THR A 62 -1.47 11.82 -2.77
C THR A 62 -2.92 11.78 -2.33
N LYS A 63 -3.21 11.49 -1.05
CA LYS A 63 -4.58 11.43 -0.51
C LYS A 63 -5.48 10.44 -1.26
N CYS A 64 -4.94 9.29 -1.65
CA CYS A 64 -5.68 8.27 -2.39
C CYS A 64 -6.09 7.12 -1.47
N ASN A 65 -7.28 6.58 -1.74
CA ASN A 65 -7.74 5.33 -1.13
C ASN A 65 -7.70 4.23 -2.20
N VAL A 66 -7.20 3.04 -1.87
CA VAL A 66 -7.20 1.89 -2.78
C VAL A 66 -7.85 0.70 -2.09
N VAL A 67 -8.84 0.08 -2.73
CA VAL A 67 -9.52 -1.10 -2.20
C VAL A 67 -9.34 -2.25 -3.18
N LEU A 68 -8.89 -3.40 -2.66
CA LEU A 68 -8.66 -4.61 -3.42
C LEU A 68 -8.97 -5.85 -2.58
N LYS A 69 -9.12 -7.01 -3.22
CA LYS A 69 -9.38 -8.26 -2.52
C LYS A 69 -8.13 -9.10 -2.29
N ASN A 70 -7.62 -9.80 -3.31
CA ASN A 70 -6.44 -10.64 -3.19
C ASN A 70 -5.35 -10.27 -4.19
N LEU A 71 -4.10 -10.53 -3.80
CA LEU A 71 -2.93 -10.45 -4.67
C LEU A 71 -2.22 -11.80 -4.77
N ILE A 72 -1.58 -12.06 -5.90
CA ILE A 72 -0.66 -13.19 -6.06
C ILE A 72 0.69 -12.85 -5.42
N SER A 73 1.19 -11.63 -5.62
CA SER A 73 2.53 -11.24 -5.16
C SER A 73 2.51 -10.13 -4.11
N SER A 74 2.41 -8.87 -4.52
CA SER A 74 2.87 -7.75 -3.71
C SER A 74 2.13 -6.45 -3.98
N ILE A 75 2.20 -5.56 -3.00
CA ILE A 75 1.89 -4.13 -3.11
C ILE A 75 3.21 -3.36 -3.01
N GLU A 76 3.45 -2.44 -3.94
CA GLU A 76 4.61 -1.54 -3.93
C GLU A 76 4.14 -0.09 -3.89
N ILE A 77 4.58 0.67 -2.89
CA ILE A 77 4.20 2.07 -2.68
C ILE A 77 5.45 2.92 -2.77
N ILE A 78 5.48 3.85 -3.73
CA ILE A 78 6.68 4.61 -4.08
C ILE A 78 6.34 6.10 -4.17
N ASP A 79 7.12 6.96 -3.49
CA ASP A 79 7.02 8.42 -3.60
C ASP A 79 5.58 8.94 -3.43
N SER A 80 4.85 8.40 -2.44
CA SER A 80 3.41 8.67 -2.26
C SER A 80 3.10 9.18 -0.86
N LYS A 81 1.99 9.90 -0.71
CA LYS A 81 1.65 10.59 0.54
C LYS A 81 0.19 10.41 0.93
N LYS A 82 -0.10 10.18 2.21
CA LYS A 82 -1.46 10.10 2.75
C LYS A 82 -2.30 9.04 2.02
N LEU A 83 -1.77 7.82 1.91
CA LEU A 83 -2.47 6.71 1.28
C LEU A 83 -3.23 5.89 2.31
N LYS A 84 -4.41 5.39 1.90
CA LYS A 84 -5.11 4.32 2.62
C LYS A 84 -5.32 3.15 1.68
N ILE A 85 -4.89 1.96 2.06
CA ILE A 85 -4.99 0.77 1.21
C ILE A 85 -5.70 -0.31 2.00
N GLN A 86 -6.82 -0.82 1.49
CA GLN A 86 -7.60 -1.87 2.12
C GLN A 86 -7.55 -3.16 1.30
N VAL A 87 -7.03 -4.21 1.94
CA VAL A 87 -6.95 -5.56 1.39
C VAL A 87 -8.03 -6.41 2.07
N LEU A 88 -9.11 -6.69 1.34
CA LEU A 88 -10.27 -7.45 1.83
C LEU A 88 -10.01 -8.96 1.93
N GLY A 89 -8.99 -9.45 1.24
CA GLY A 89 -8.51 -10.84 1.30
C GLY A 89 -7.05 -10.86 1.75
N LYS A 90 -6.19 -11.53 0.96
CA LYS A 90 -4.78 -11.76 1.32
C LYS A 90 -3.78 -11.03 0.41
N CYS A 91 -2.67 -10.61 1.00
CA CYS A 91 -1.48 -10.10 0.32
C CYS A 91 -0.21 -10.52 1.09
N SER A 92 0.77 -11.12 0.42
CA SER A 92 1.96 -11.66 1.09
C SER A 92 3.04 -10.63 1.40
N SER A 93 3.21 -9.60 0.57
CA SER A 93 4.34 -8.67 0.69
C SER A 93 3.94 -7.25 0.35
N ILE A 94 4.36 -6.30 1.19
CA ILE A 94 4.04 -4.87 1.05
C ILE A 94 5.35 -4.09 1.20
N SER A 95 5.69 -3.30 0.19
CA SER A 95 6.85 -2.41 0.23
C SER A 95 6.44 -0.94 0.24
N ILE A 96 7.14 -0.14 1.05
CA ILE A 96 6.90 1.30 1.21
C ILE A 96 8.25 2.03 1.05
N ASP A 97 8.43 2.71 -0.08
CA ASP A 97 9.63 3.51 -0.39
C ASP A 97 9.28 4.99 -0.55
N LYS A 98 10.08 5.87 0.07
CA LYS A 98 9.99 7.34 -0.06
C LYS A 98 8.58 7.90 0.16
N SER A 99 7.82 7.30 1.06
CA SER A 99 6.40 7.62 1.23
C SER A 99 6.08 8.05 2.66
N ALA A 100 5.03 8.86 2.84
CA ALA A 100 4.66 9.41 4.14
C ALA A 100 3.16 9.34 4.40
N GLY A 101 2.73 8.87 5.57
CA GLY A 101 1.33 8.74 5.93
C GLY A 101 0.66 7.61 5.16
N VAL A 102 1.13 6.39 5.37
CA VAL A 102 0.62 5.18 4.69
C VAL A 102 -0.11 4.31 5.69
N GLU A 103 -1.41 4.15 5.47
CA GLU A 103 -2.31 3.34 6.29
C GLU A 103 -2.69 2.06 5.52
N ILE A 104 -2.29 0.90 6.02
CA ILE A 104 -2.60 -0.39 5.41
C ILE A 104 -3.65 -1.11 6.26
N TYR A 105 -4.83 -1.36 5.70
CA TYR A 105 -5.92 -2.11 6.34
C TYR A 105 -5.95 -3.54 5.81
N LEU A 106 -5.73 -4.52 6.68
CA LEU A 106 -5.65 -5.93 6.37
C LEU A 106 -6.84 -6.69 6.97
N SER A 107 -7.49 -7.51 6.15
CA SER A 107 -8.53 -8.42 6.61
C SER A 107 -8.01 -9.38 7.68
N LYS A 108 -8.91 -9.93 8.50
CA LYS A 108 -8.57 -10.94 9.51
C LYS A 108 -7.95 -12.23 8.93
N ASP A 109 -8.17 -12.49 7.65
CA ASP A 109 -7.64 -13.67 6.95
C ASP A 109 -6.16 -13.49 6.55
N ASN A 110 -5.63 -12.27 6.69
CA ASN A 110 -4.30 -11.90 6.26
C ASN A 110 -3.31 -11.82 7.44
N THR A 111 -2.75 -12.99 7.77
CA THR A 111 -1.97 -13.21 9.01
C THR A 111 -0.46 -13.13 8.84
N GLU A 112 0.06 -13.12 7.62
CA GLU A 112 1.50 -13.36 7.33
C GLU A 112 2.08 -12.37 6.31
N SER A 113 1.59 -11.13 6.24
CA SER A 113 2.21 -10.12 5.37
C SER A 113 3.60 -9.71 5.86
N GLU A 114 4.57 -9.73 4.96
CA GLU A 114 5.88 -9.13 5.17
C GLU A 114 5.87 -7.66 4.73
N PHE A 115 6.48 -6.80 5.54
CA PHE A 115 6.63 -5.37 5.25
C PHE A 115 8.11 -5.02 5.04
N THR A 116 8.41 -4.37 3.92
CA THR A 116 9.74 -3.79 3.65
C THR A 116 9.61 -2.28 3.51
N THR A 117 10.37 -1.51 4.29
CA THR A 117 10.26 -0.05 4.30
C THR A 117 11.61 0.63 4.08
N ALA A 118 11.62 1.71 3.30
CA ALA A 118 12.78 2.55 3.09
C ALA A 118 12.37 4.02 2.96
N LEU A 119 13.13 4.93 3.60
CA LEU A 119 12.96 6.39 3.48
C LEU A 119 11.49 6.87 3.67
N SER A 120 10.74 6.19 4.55
CA SER A 120 9.31 6.39 4.72
C SER A 120 8.96 6.69 6.17
N SER A 121 7.85 7.39 6.40
CA SER A 121 7.40 7.83 7.72
C SER A 121 5.88 7.74 7.89
N GLU A 122 5.39 7.81 9.12
CA GLU A 122 3.95 7.77 9.45
C GLU A 122 3.28 6.52 8.80
N MET A 123 3.81 5.34 9.10
CA MET A 123 3.37 4.07 8.52
C MET A 123 2.64 3.22 9.57
N ASN A 124 1.40 2.86 9.29
CA ASN A 124 0.56 2.12 10.21
C ASN A 124 -0.16 0.97 9.50
N VAL A 125 -0.29 -0.14 10.21
CA VAL A 125 -1.02 -1.35 9.79
C VAL A 125 -2.23 -1.52 10.69
N HIS A 126 -3.39 -1.74 10.11
CA HIS A 126 -4.64 -1.99 10.80
C HIS A 126 -5.06 -3.42 10.54
N ILE A 127 -5.16 -4.24 11.58
CA ILE A 127 -5.61 -5.62 11.48
C ILE A 127 -7.04 -5.73 11.99
N GLU A 128 -7.92 -6.26 11.15
CA GLU A 128 -9.32 -6.50 11.52
C GLU A 128 -9.42 -7.69 12.49
N ASN A 129 -10.22 -7.55 13.56
CA ASN A 129 -10.56 -8.65 14.46
C ASN A 129 -11.94 -9.27 14.14
N ASP A 130 -12.32 -10.35 14.83
CA ASP A 130 -13.63 -10.99 14.62
C ASP A 130 -14.86 -10.12 14.92
N LYS A 131 -14.66 -8.98 15.58
CA LYS A 131 -15.71 -7.98 15.88
C LYS A 131 -15.73 -6.81 14.89
N GLN A 132 -14.95 -6.89 13.79
CA GLN A 132 -14.79 -5.81 12.81
C GLN A 132 -14.20 -4.51 13.42
N GLU A 133 -13.45 -4.65 14.52
CA GLU A 133 -12.67 -3.56 15.09
C GLU A 133 -11.24 -3.63 14.52
N TRP A 134 -10.62 -2.47 14.38
CA TRP A 134 -9.26 -2.35 13.86
C TRP A 134 -8.26 -2.19 14.99
N LYS A 135 -7.26 -3.08 15.01
CA LYS A 135 -6.07 -2.90 15.84
C LYS A 135 -4.99 -2.22 15.01
N GLU A 136 -4.60 -1.02 15.42
CA GLU A 136 -3.50 -0.28 14.81
C GLU A 136 -2.14 -0.78 15.34
N ILE A 137 -1.17 -0.91 14.43
CA ILE A 137 0.21 -1.29 14.69
C ILE A 137 1.11 -0.34 13.89
N THR A 138 1.93 0.45 14.55
CA THR A 138 2.88 1.34 13.89
C THR A 138 4.10 0.56 13.39
N ILE A 139 4.52 0.80 12.15
CA ILE A 139 5.79 0.29 11.63
C ILE A 139 6.92 1.21 12.11
N PRO A 140 7.94 0.70 12.84
CA PRO A 140 9.04 1.52 13.28
C PRO A 140 9.85 2.14 12.14
N GLU A 141 10.09 3.45 12.21
CA GLU A 141 10.84 4.19 11.19
C GLU A 141 12.19 4.73 11.70
N GLN A 142 12.48 4.58 13.00
CA GLN A 142 13.76 4.94 13.61
C GLN A 142 14.52 3.73 14.15
N TYR A 143 15.81 3.67 13.80
CA TYR A 143 16.73 2.62 14.23
C TYR A 143 17.93 3.24 14.96
N GLN A 144 18.43 2.54 15.96
CA GLN A 144 19.63 2.91 16.71
C GLN A 144 20.76 1.97 16.33
N HIS A 145 21.95 2.56 16.14
CA HIS A 145 23.14 1.84 15.71
C HIS A 145 24.25 2.01 16.76
N THR A 146 24.91 0.90 17.13
CA THR A 146 26.01 0.90 18.09
C THR A 146 27.22 0.18 17.51
N LEU A 147 28.39 0.82 17.56
CA LEU A 147 29.64 0.20 17.14
C LEU A 147 30.21 -0.65 18.28
N THR A 148 30.28 -1.97 18.09
CA THR A 148 30.78 -2.92 19.08
C THR A 148 31.79 -3.85 18.43
N CYS A 149 33.04 -3.83 18.91
CA CYS A 149 34.12 -4.68 18.39
C CYS A 149 34.27 -4.61 16.85
N GLY A 150 34.14 -3.42 16.27
CA GLY A 150 34.25 -3.21 14.81
C GLY A 150 33.02 -3.65 13.99
N LYS A 151 31.93 -4.09 14.64
CA LYS A 151 30.66 -4.42 13.99
C LYS A 151 29.59 -3.40 14.37
N LEU A 152 28.74 -3.03 13.42
CA LEU A 152 27.59 -2.17 13.69
C LEU A 152 26.38 -3.03 14.03
N LEU A 153 25.90 -2.94 15.27
CA LEU A 153 24.66 -3.56 15.72
C LEU A 153 23.52 -2.57 15.53
N THR A 154 22.43 -3.02 14.92
CA THR A 154 21.25 -2.20 14.65
C THR A 154 20.04 -2.78 15.36
N ARG A 155 19.25 -1.93 16.00
CA ARG A 155 17.97 -2.29 16.63
C ARG A 155 16.93 -1.22 16.37
N VAL A 156 15.66 -1.57 16.49
CA VAL A 156 14.58 -0.59 16.53
C VAL A 156 14.79 0.34 17.72
N SER A 157 14.51 1.64 17.53
CA SER A 157 14.64 2.66 18.57
C SER A 157 13.73 2.39 19.76
N ASP A 158 14.19 2.76 20.96
CA ASP A 158 13.42 2.66 22.21
C ASP A 158 12.10 3.46 22.19
N LEU A 159 11.91 4.36 21.22
CA LEU A 159 10.64 5.06 20.99
C LEU A 159 9.47 4.13 20.65
N TYR A 160 9.74 2.89 20.21
CA TYR A 160 8.73 1.91 19.83
C TYR A 160 8.56 0.77 20.84
N THR A 161 9.18 0.88 22.01
CA THR A 161 8.98 -0.07 23.11
C THR A 161 7.64 0.24 23.77
N PHE A 162 6.59 -0.48 23.36
CA PHE A 162 5.25 -0.45 23.96
C PHE A 162 5.09 -1.55 25.00
#